data_AF-A0A6S6ZR25-F1
#
_entry.id   AF-A0A6S6ZR25-F1
#
_cell.length_a   1.000
_cell.length_b   1.000
_cell.length_c   1.000
_cell.angle_alpha   90.00
_cell.angle_beta   90.00
_cell.angle_gamma   90.00
#
_symmetry.space_group_name_H-M   'P 1'
#
loop_
_entity.id
_entity.type
_entity.pdbx_description
1 polymer ?
#
loop_
_entity_poly.entity_id
_entity_poly.type
_entity_poly.pdbx_seq_one_letter_code
_entity_poly.pdbx_strand_id
1 'polypeptide(L)'
;MRYACGTFPDMPQHPRAFPPLLAVLSGLSLGAGVIASIAGLASNSTGGMFPNLALALGLMGLGLGNVISFLCNLLAWRMGARRRWLKILLIAQTAPAIAFAAVACKALWDNWQARHAGQQRHAVRSAIHNDDVPALITALQACNQSCLQGQTNQGLLMTATMARAHHVAGHLIAQGATVSAGLTAPSRDVHTCEGLYLPSLSTLSLAIAQRDDALVDQLLPVSDTAARREAMWTAATLDRLDTVQALAAHGVPLTLRGKILDQNDTLLVAAASGAATTVAQWLIDTQGMPVNAITHGPDAYPGTAPLAALFSFMRDTQSPRATAFLQLLRAHGADLNARLSSGDTVLEEAVRLGRKPLVAMLTQAGADPERLPPASRARLAELLAGPDEPRLPDRTQGCIRP
;
A
#
# COMPACT_ATOMS: atom_id res chain seq x y z
N MET A 1 49.93 82.29 -47.09
CA MET A 1 50.41 82.49 -45.71
C MET A 1 49.76 81.45 -44.80
N ARG A 2 50.55 80.84 -43.94
CA ARG A 2 50.24 79.66 -43.11
C ARG A 2 49.14 79.95 -42.07
N TYR A 3 48.24 78.99 -41.84
CA TYR A 3 47.55 78.82 -40.56
C TYR A 3 47.54 77.35 -40.16
N ALA A 4 47.58 77.13 -38.84
CA ALA A 4 48.21 76.02 -38.15
C ALA A 4 47.33 74.79 -37.94
N CYS A 5 48.00 73.68 -37.62
CA CYS A 5 47.45 72.45 -37.06
C CYS A 5 46.48 72.70 -35.90
N GLY A 6 45.30 72.09 -35.98
CA GLY A 6 44.44 71.79 -34.84
C GLY A 6 44.45 70.28 -34.60
N THR A 7 45.13 69.86 -33.54
CA THR A 7 45.10 68.50 -32.99
C THR A 7 43.69 68.17 -32.48
N PHE A 8 43.03 67.16 -33.04
CA PHE A 8 41.88 66.51 -32.40
C PHE A 8 42.40 65.55 -31.32
N PRO A 9 42.00 65.69 -30.05
CA PRO A 9 42.32 64.71 -29.03
C PRO A 9 41.46 63.46 -29.24
N ASP A 10 42.13 62.31 -29.34
CA ASP A 10 41.55 60.99 -29.09
C ASP A 10 40.68 61.05 -27.83
N MET A 11 39.38 60.77 -27.96
CA MET A 11 38.55 60.53 -26.79
C MET A 11 38.92 59.15 -26.21
N PRO A 12 39.48 59.07 -24.99
CA PRO A 12 39.61 57.80 -24.33
C PRO A 12 38.20 57.32 -24.00
N GLN A 13 37.80 56.18 -24.58
CA GLN A 13 36.66 55.43 -24.08
C GLN A 13 37.01 54.93 -22.67
N HIS A 14 36.88 55.78 -21.65
CA HIS A 14 37.02 55.36 -20.27
C HIS A 14 35.93 54.31 -20.00
N PRO A 15 36.30 53.08 -19.60
CA PRO A 15 35.31 52.06 -19.28
C PRO A 15 34.43 52.59 -18.14
N ARG A 16 33.10 52.60 -18.36
CA ARG A 16 32.13 53.00 -17.33
C ARG A 16 32.39 52.19 -16.05
N ALA A 17 32.28 52.85 -14.90
CA ALA A 17 32.50 52.22 -13.60
C ALA A 17 31.60 50.99 -13.42
N PHE A 18 32.14 49.94 -12.80
CA PHE A 18 31.37 48.73 -12.52
C PHE A 18 30.27 49.09 -11.50
N PRO A 19 28.99 48.79 -11.79
CA PRO A 19 27.89 49.15 -10.90
C PRO A 19 28.04 48.43 -9.55
N PRO A 20 28.13 49.17 -8.42
CA PRO A 20 28.48 48.61 -7.11
C PRO A 20 27.45 47.59 -6.62
N LEU A 21 26.17 47.81 -6.94
CA LEU A 21 25.08 46.90 -6.56
C LEU A 21 25.21 45.51 -7.21
N LEU A 22 25.57 45.43 -8.50
CA LEU A 22 25.77 44.13 -9.17
C LEU A 22 27.01 43.39 -8.65
N ALA A 23 28.04 44.12 -8.20
CA ALA A 23 29.23 43.51 -7.60
C ALA A 23 28.89 42.85 -6.26
N VAL A 24 28.14 43.57 -5.41
CA VAL A 24 27.70 43.07 -4.11
C VAL A 24 26.80 41.84 -4.28
N LEU A 25 25.80 41.90 -5.17
CA LEU A 25 24.91 40.78 -5.43
C LEU A 25 25.64 39.56 -6.02
N SER A 26 26.58 39.78 -6.94
CA SER A 26 27.42 38.72 -7.52
C SER A 26 28.29 38.04 -6.45
N GLY A 27 28.94 38.81 -5.59
CA GLY A 27 29.77 38.29 -4.51
C GLY A 27 28.99 37.55 -3.43
N LEU A 28 27.86 38.11 -2.99
CA LEU A 28 27.00 37.48 -1.97
C LEU A 28 26.39 36.17 -2.48
N SER A 29 25.89 36.14 -3.71
CA SER A 29 25.25 34.93 -4.27
C SER A 29 26.25 33.78 -4.46
N LEU A 30 27.42 34.04 -5.04
CA LEU A 30 28.46 33.01 -5.20
C LEU A 30 29.01 32.57 -3.85
N GLY A 31 29.27 33.51 -2.93
CA GLY A 31 29.76 33.21 -1.58
C GLY A 31 28.79 32.35 -0.77
N ALA A 32 27.50 32.68 -0.79
CA ALA A 32 26.47 31.87 -0.13
C ALA A 32 26.39 30.46 -0.73
N GLY A 33 26.48 30.33 -2.06
CA GLY A 33 26.48 29.03 -2.74
C GLY A 33 27.68 28.15 -2.36
N VAL A 34 28.88 28.75 -2.26
CA VAL A 34 30.10 28.05 -1.80
C VAL A 34 29.95 27.61 -0.35
N ILE A 35 29.46 28.47 0.54
CA ILE A 35 29.23 28.13 1.95
C ILE A 35 28.24 26.96 2.06
N ALA A 36 27.14 27.00 1.31
CA ALA A 36 26.15 25.92 1.30
C ALA A 36 26.75 24.59 0.80
N SER A 37 27.59 24.62 -0.23
CA SER A 37 28.29 23.42 -0.72
C SER A 37 29.28 22.84 0.29
N ILE A 38 30.04 23.69 0.99
CA ILE A 38 30.98 23.25 2.03
C ILE A 38 30.22 22.66 3.21
N ALA A 39 29.13 23.31 3.65
CA ALA A 39 28.27 22.80 4.71
C ALA A 39 27.64 21.45 4.31
N GLY A 40 27.20 21.29 3.06
CA GLY A 40 26.65 20.05 2.53
C GLY A 40 27.67 18.90 2.49
N LEU A 41 28.93 19.18 2.16
CA LEU A 41 30.03 18.22 2.24
C LEU A 41 30.33 17.81 3.69
N ALA A 42 30.34 18.77 4.61
CA ALA A 42 30.63 18.53 6.03
C ALA A 42 29.53 17.74 6.75
N SER A 43 28.29 17.82 6.25
CA SER A 43 27.11 17.16 6.83
C SER A 43 26.65 15.94 6.02
N ASN A 44 27.48 15.46 5.08
CA ASN A 44 27.10 14.37 4.19
C ASN A 44 26.96 13.05 4.97
N SER A 45 25.74 12.51 5.03
CA SER A 45 25.47 11.20 5.61
C SER A 45 25.24 10.17 4.49
N THR A 46 25.94 9.04 4.60
CA THR A 46 25.83 7.90 3.67
C THR A 46 24.72 6.91 4.09
N GLY A 47 24.08 7.13 5.25
CA GLY A 47 22.98 6.30 5.76
C GLY A 47 21.76 7.14 6.14
N GLY A 48 20.57 6.56 5.98
CA GLY A 48 19.29 7.21 6.26
C GLY A 48 18.33 7.17 5.06
N MET A 49 17.12 7.73 5.24
CA MET A 49 16.04 7.72 4.24
C MET A 49 16.41 8.48 2.95
N PHE A 50 17.34 9.44 3.02
CA PHE A 50 17.79 10.26 1.88
C PHE A 50 19.32 10.43 1.90
N PRO A 51 20.09 9.41 1.49
CA PRO A 51 21.55 9.51 1.45
C PRO A 51 21.99 10.64 0.52
N ASN A 52 23.02 11.38 0.92
CA ASN A 52 23.57 12.53 0.18
C ASN A 52 22.66 13.76 -0.02
N LEU A 53 21.56 13.89 0.73
CA LEU A 53 20.66 15.05 0.60
C LEU A 53 21.38 16.38 0.87
N ALA A 54 22.20 16.47 1.93
CA ALA A 54 22.91 17.68 2.28
C ALA A 54 23.91 18.11 1.20
N LEU A 55 24.63 17.14 0.63
CA LEU A 55 25.52 17.36 -0.51
C LEU A 55 24.75 17.85 -1.75
N ALA A 56 23.61 17.22 -2.05
CA ALA A 56 22.77 17.63 -3.19
C ALA A 56 22.24 19.07 -3.04
N LEU A 57 21.76 19.44 -1.85
CA LEU A 57 21.32 20.81 -1.55
C LEU A 57 22.47 21.82 -1.62
N GLY A 58 23.65 21.44 -1.11
CA GLY A 58 24.86 22.27 -1.20
C GLY A 58 25.30 22.54 -2.65
N LEU A 59 25.32 21.50 -3.49
CA LEU A 59 25.62 21.62 -4.91
C LEU A 59 24.56 22.44 -5.66
N MET A 60 23.29 22.31 -5.31
CA MET A 60 22.23 23.16 -5.85
C MET A 60 22.43 24.63 -5.47
N GLY A 61 22.80 24.91 -4.22
CA GLY A 61 23.12 26.26 -3.75
C GLY A 61 24.29 26.89 -4.50
N LEU A 62 25.37 26.13 -4.72
CA LEU A 62 26.52 26.57 -5.51
C LEU A 62 26.16 26.87 -6.96
N GLY A 63 25.40 25.99 -7.61
CA GLY A 63 24.95 26.18 -8.98
C GLY A 63 24.06 27.42 -9.13
N LEU A 64 23.09 27.62 -8.23
CA LEU A 64 22.23 28.81 -8.22
C LEU A 64 23.05 30.09 -7.98
N GLY A 65 23.97 30.07 -7.01
CA GLY A 65 24.87 31.17 -6.72
C GLY A 65 25.74 31.55 -7.92
N ASN A 66 26.27 30.55 -8.64
CA ASN A 66 27.04 30.78 -9.86
C ASN A 66 26.20 31.38 -11.00
N VAL A 67 24.94 30.95 -11.18
CA VAL A 67 24.04 31.53 -12.20
C VAL A 67 23.71 32.99 -11.88
N ILE A 68 23.37 33.32 -10.63
CA ILE A 68 23.08 34.70 -10.23
C ILE A 68 24.31 35.60 -10.41
N SER A 69 25.49 35.11 -9.99
CA SER A 69 26.76 35.81 -10.20
C SER A 69 27.07 36.03 -11.68
N PHE A 70 26.91 34.99 -12.50
CA PHE A 70 27.09 35.07 -13.96
C PHE A 70 26.18 36.12 -14.60
N LEU A 71 24.89 36.15 -14.25
CA LEU A 71 23.93 37.13 -14.77
C LEU A 71 24.28 38.57 -14.37
N CYS A 72 24.68 38.78 -13.11
CA CYS A 72 25.13 40.10 -12.63
C CYS A 72 26.38 40.58 -13.39
N ASN A 73 27.36 39.68 -13.56
CA ASN A 73 28.60 39.96 -14.27
C ASN A 73 28.36 40.23 -15.77
N LEU A 74 27.42 39.50 -16.39
CA LEU A 74 27.05 39.66 -17.79
C LEU A 74 26.34 40.98 -18.04
N LEU A 75 25.44 41.37 -17.14
CA LEU A 75 24.73 42.65 -17.20
C LEU A 75 25.70 43.82 -17.03
N ALA A 76 26.63 43.74 -16.07
CA ALA A 76 27.67 44.75 -15.90
C ALA A 76 28.56 44.89 -17.15
N TRP A 77 28.92 43.77 -17.79
CA TRP A 77 29.66 43.77 -19.05
C TRP A 77 28.89 44.42 -20.20
N ARG A 78 27.57 44.13 -20.32
CA ARG A 78 26.67 44.76 -21.31
C ARG A 78 26.48 46.27 -21.08
N MET A 79 26.47 46.73 -19.84
CA MET A 79 26.36 48.15 -19.48
C MET A 79 27.66 48.95 -19.68
N GLY A 80 28.73 48.32 -20.16
CA GLY A 80 29.96 48.99 -20.57
C GLY A 80 31.19 48.70 -19.71
N ALA A 81 31.10 47.83 -18.70
CA ALA A 81 32.25 47.42 -17.89
C ALA A 81 33.14 46.40 -18.63
N ARG A 82 33.75 46.79 -19.74
CA ARG A 82 34.55 45.91 -20.63
C ARG A 82 35.96 45.59 -20.11
N ARG A 83 36.09 45.13 -18.87
CA ARG A 83 37.39 44.75 -18.26
C ARG A 83 37.83 43.34 -18.67
N ARG A 84 39.13 43.13 -18.87
CA ARG A 84 39.70 41.81 -19.28
C ARG A 84 39.41 40.70 -18.26
N TRP A 85 39.55 40.98 -16.96
CA TRP A 85 39.27 40.01 -15.90
C TRP A 85 37.80 39.57 -15.87
N LEU A 86 36.87 40.49 -16.16
CA LEU A 86 35.43 40.19 -16.20
C LEU A 86 35.09 39.26 -17.37
N LYS A 87 35.76 39.44 -18.52
CA LYS A 87 35.63 38.54 -19.68
C LYS A 87 36.10 37.13 -19.33
N ILE A 88 37.23 36.98 -18.65
CA ILE A 88 37.76 35.68 -18.21
C ILE A 88 36.82 35.02 -17.21
N LEU A 89 36.32 35.79 -16.23
CA LEU A 89 35.35 35.31 -15.23
C LEU A 89 34.06 34.80 -15.88
N LEU A 90 33.50 35.55 -16.84
CA LEU A 90 32.32 35.12 -17.59
C LEU A 90 32.56 33.80 -18.32
N ILE A 91 33.72 33.64 -18.98
CA ILE A 91 34.09 32.38 -19.64
C ILE A 91 34.15 31.23 -18.62
N ALA A 92 34.81 31.42 -17.49
CA ALA A 92 34.92 30.39 -16.44
C ALA A 92 33.56 30.01 -15.82
N GLN A 93 32.64 30.95 -15.69
CA GLN A 93 31.30 30.73 -15.13
C GLN A 93 30.32 30.08 -16.13
N THR A 94 30.59 30.15 -17.44
CA THR A 94 29.66 29.65 -18.47
C THR A 94 29.34 28.16 -18.34
N ALA A 95 30.36 27.30 -18.30
CA ALA A 95 30.15 25.86 -18.29
C ALA A 95 29.38 25.37 -17.03
N PRO A 96 29.72 25.81 -15.81
CA PRO A 96 28.93 25.47 -14.62
C PRO A 96 27.52 26.06 -14.64
N ALA A 97 27.33 27.27 -15.20
CA ALA A 97 26.01 27.87 -15.33
C ALA A 97 25.12 27.11 -16.33
N ILE A 98 25.67 26.67 -17.47
CA ILE A 98 24.97 25.84 -18.45
C ILE A 98 24.61 24.48 -17.84
N ALA A 99 25.55 23.84 -17.14
CA ALA A 99 25.30 22.57 -16.48
C ALA A 99 24.17 22.67 -15.45
N PHE A 100 24.21 23.69 -14.59
CA PHE A 100 23.13 23.91 -13.61
C PHE A 100 21.79 24.22 -14.28
N ALA A 101 21.78 25.07 -15.32
CA ALA A 101 20.57 25.36 -16.08
C ALA A 101 19.97 24.10 -16.72
N ALA A 102 20.79 23.21 -17.28
CA ALA A 102 20.33 21.94 -17.84
C ALA A 102 19.70 21.03 -16.77
N VAL A 103 20.32 20.92 -15.58
CA VAL A 103 19.77 20.17 -14.45
C VAL A 103 18.46 20.78 -13.96
N ALA A 104 18.39 22.10 -13.81
CA ALA A 104 17.18 22.80 -13.40
C ALA A 104 16.05 22.64 -14.43
N CYS A 105 16.33 22.78 -15.72
CA CYS A 105 15.37 22.53 -16.80
C CYS A 105 14.87 21.10 -16.79
N LYS A 106 15.75 20.11 -16.62
CA LYS A 106 15.35 18.70 -16.48
C LYS A 106 14.45 18.49 -15.26
N ALA A 107 14.80 19.05 -14.09
CA ALA A 107 14.00 18.91 -12.88
C ALA A 107 12.60 19.57 -13.03
N LEU A 108 12.53 20.74 -13.66
CA LEU A 108 11.26 21.40 -13.97
C LEU A 108 10.43 20.58 -14.96
N TRP A 109 11.06 20.01 -15.98
CA TRP A 109 10.42 19.15 -16.97
C TRP A 109 9.87 17.87 -16.34
N ASP A 110 10.69 17.16 -15.54
CA ASP A 110 10.29 15.93 -14.86
C ASP A 110 9.12 16.21 -13.89
N ASN A 111 9.16 17.34 -13.15
CA ASN A 111 8.06 17.76 -12.27
C ASN A 111 6.79 18.13 -13.06
N TRP A 112 6.93 18.83 -14.20
CA TRP A 112 5.80 19.12 -15.08
C TRP A 112 5.17 17.84 -15.63
N GLN A 113 5.99 16.88 -16.09
CA GLN A 113 5.54 15.58 -16.57
C GLN A 113 4.82 14.80 -15.46
N ALA A 114 5.36 14.78 -14.23
CA ALA A 114 4.75 14.10 -13.09
C ALA A 114 3.37 14.71 -12.73
N ARG A 115 3.25 16.04 -12.76
CA ARG A 115 1.97 16.74 -12.53
C ARG A 115 0.95 16.44 -13.62
N HIS A 116 1.36 16.50 -14.89
CA HIS A 116 0.50 16.15 -16.03
C HIS A 116 0.04 14.70 -15.94
N ALA A 117 0.94 13.76 -15.65
CA ALA A 117 0.60 12.36 -15.45
C ALA A 117 -0.33 12.15 -14.25
N GLY A 118 -0.22 12.97 -13.20
CA GLY A 118 -1.14 12.98 -12.07
C GLY A 118 -2.56 13.38 -12.47
N GLN A 119 -2.70 14.44 -13.27
CA GLN A 119 -3.99 14.90 -13.81
C GLN A 119 -4.62 13.86 -14.76
N GLN A 120 -3.82 13.28 -15.65
CA GLN A 120 -4.28 12.21 -16.55
C GLN A 120 -4.76 10.98 -15.78
N ARG A 121 -4.01 10.52 -14.77
CA ARG A 121 -4.42 9.40 -13.89
C ARG A 121 -5.66 9.73 -13.05
N HIS A 122 -5.90 11.00 -12.74
CA HIS A 122 -7.15 11.43 -12.10
C HIS A 122 -8.33 11.29 -13.05
N ALA A 123 -8.19 11.71 -14.31
CA ALA A 123 -9.24 11.55 -15.32
C ALA A 123 -9.62 10.07 -15.52
N VAL A 124 -8.62 9.18 -15.62
CA VAL A 124 -8.84 7.72 -15.67
C VAL A 124 -9.61 7.23 -14.44
N ARG A 125 -9.16 7.58 -13.22
CA ARG A 125 -9.85 7.17 -11.99
C ARG A 125 -11.28 7.72 -11.90
N SER A 126 -11.50 8.96 -12.33
CA SER A 126 -12.83 9.56 -12.35
C SER A 126 -13.76 8.86 -13.32
N ALA A 127 -13.28 8.48 -14.51
CA ALA A 127 -14.08 7.71 -15.47
C ALA A 127 -14.48 6.34 -14.90
N ILE A 128 -13.54 5.66 -14.23
CA ILE A 128 -13.81 4.39 -13.54
C ILE A 128 -14.84 4.59 -12.42
N HIS A 129 -14.68 5.60 -11.57
CA HIS A 129 -15.63 5.86 -10.47
C HIS A 129 -17.04 6.20 -10.95
N ASN A 130 -17.16 6.80 -12.12
CA ASN A 130 -18.45 7.13 -12.75
C ASN A 130 -19.00 5.98 -13.61
N ASP A 131 -18.31 4.84 -13.66
CA ASP A 131 -18.61 3.69 -14.53
C ASP A 131 -18.79 4.06 -16.02
N ASP A 132 -18.01 5.02 -16.51
CA ASP A 132 -18.12 5.60 -17.86
C ASP A 132 -17.02 5.05 -18.79
N VAL A 133 -17.42 4.09 -19.63
CA VAL A 133 -16.53 3.44 -20.61
C VAL A 133 -16.01 4.43 -21.68
N PRO A 134 -16.83 5.24 -22.36
CA PRO A 134 -16.35 6.26 -23.29
C PRO A 134 -15.34 7.25 -22.68
N ALA A 135 -15.60 7.74 -21.47
CA ALA A 135 -14.69 8.65 -20.77
C ALA A 135 -13.37 7.93 -20.41
N LEU A 136 -13.42 6.65 -20.03
CA LEU A 136 -12.23 5.86 -19.75
C LEU A 136 -11.36 5.71 -20.99
N ILE A 137 -11.95 5.35 -22.14
CA ILE A 137 -11.25 5.22 -23.41
C ILE A 137 -10.56 6.53 -23.77
N THR A 138 -11.30 7.64 -23.68
CA THR A 138 -10.77 8.99 -23.98
C THR A 138 -9.62 9.35 -23.05
N ALA A 139 -9.75 9.07 -21.74
CA ALA A 139 -8.71 9.35 -20.76
C ALA A 139 -7.45 8.51 -20.97
N LEU A 140 -7.60 7.22 -21.32
CA LEU A 140 -6.47 6.33 -21.62
C LEU A 140 -5.77 6.73 -22.94
N GLN A 141 -6.51 7.13 -23.96
CA GLN A 141 -5.93 7.65 -25.22
C GLN A 141 -5.15 8.95 -25.02
N ALA A 142 -5.59 9.78 -24.08
CA ALA A 142 -4.90 11.02 -23.73
C ALA A 142 -3.66 10.80 -22.85
N CYS A 143 -3.41 9.58 -22.34
CA CYS A 143 -2.30 9.31 -21.44
C CYS A 143 -0.94 9.29 -22.13
N ASN A 144 0.03 9.98 -21.53
CA ASN A 144 1.44 9.85 -21.92
C ASN A 144 2.07 8.60 -21.28
N GLN A 145 3.32 8.29 -21.63
CA GLN A 145 4.07 7.15 -21.09
C GLN A 145 4.10 7.15 -19.55
N SER A 146 4.28 8.32 -18.92
CA SER A 146 4.30 8.45 -17.46
C SER A 146 2.93 8.22 -16.81
N CYS A 147 1.81 8.48 -17.51
CA CYS A 147 0.47 8.10 -17.06
C CYS A 147 0.27 6.58 -17.14
N LEU A 148 0.70 5.95 -18.24
CA LEU A 148 0.52 4.52 -18.49
C LEU A 148 1.36 3.63 -17.56
N GLN A 149 2.46 4.15 -17.01
CA GLN A 149 3.24 3.46 -15.99
C GLN A 149 2.35 3.10 -14.78
N GLY A 150 2.15 1.80 -14.58
CA GLY A 150 1.32 1.25 -13.49
C GLY A 150 -0.17 1.10 -13.82
N GLN A 151 -0.64 1.49 -15.01
CA GLN A 151 -2.01 1.27 -15.48
C GLN A 151 -2.14 -0.07 -16.21
N THR A 152 -1.95 -1.18 -15.48
CA THR A 152 -2.16 -2.51 -16.04
C THR A 152 -3.66 -2.81 -16.11
N ASN A 153 -4.08 -3.66 -17.07
CA ASN A 153 -5.48 -4.08 -17.16
C ASN A 153 -5.99 -4.69 -15.85
N GLN A 154 -5.15 -5.45 -15.14
CA GLN A 154 -5.49 -6.02 -13.83
C GLN A 154 -5.63 -4.94 -12.75
N GLY A 155 -4.76 -3.92 -12.74
CA GLY A 155 -4.83 -2.80 -11.78
C GLY A 155 -6.03 -1.88 -12.03
N LEU A 156 -6.37 -1.65 -13.31
CA LEU A 156 -7.58 -0.94 -13.71
C LEU A 156 -8.83 -1.74 -13.31
N LEU A 157 -8.84 -3.05 -13.52
CA LEU A 157 -9.95 -3.92 -13.14
C LEU A 157 -10.15 -3.97 -11.61
N MET A 158 -9.05 -4.00 -10.84
CA MET A 158 -9.09 -3.86 -9.38
C MET A 158 -9.70 -2.50 -8.98
N THR A 159 -9.31 -1.41 -9.63
CA THR A 159 -9.86 -0.07 -9.36
C THR A 159 -11.34 0.01 -9.72
N ALA A 160 -11.77 -0.60 -10.83
CA ALA A 160 -13.16 -0.71 -11.22
C ALA A 160 -13.99 -1.50 -10.20
N THR A 161 -13.44 -2.59 -9.69
CA THR A 161 -14.08 -3.40 -8.65
C THR A 161 -14.21 -2.63 -7.33
N MET A 162 -13.19 -1.87 -6.93
CA MET A 162 -13.28 -0.99 -5.76
C MET A 162 -14.41 0.04 -5.89
N ALA A 163 -14.64 0.54 -7.11
CA ALA A 163 -15.66 1.53 -7.42
C ALA A 163 -17.05 0.95 -7.71
N ARG A 164 -17.20 -0.39 -7.75
CA ARG A 164 -18.41 -1.08 -8.23
C ARG A 164 -18.82 -0.66 -9.65
N ALA A 165 -17.82 -0.49 -10.50
CA ALA A 165 -17.98 -0.03 -11.89
C ALA A 165 -18.16 -1.24 -12.82
N HIS A 166 -19.40 -1.73 -12.94
CA HIS A 166 -19.73 -2.97 -13.65
C HIS A 166 -19.50 -2.86 -15.18
N HIS A 167 -19.82 -1.71 -15.78
CA HIS A 167 -19.66 -1.51 -17.22
C HIS A 167 -18.19 -1.40 -17.61
N VAL A 168 -17.41 -0.65 -16.82
CA VAL A 168 -15.97 -0.53 -16.98
C VAL A 168 -15.27 -1.88 -16.74
N ALA A 169 -15.66 -2.63 -15.70
CA ALA A 169 -15.14 -3.97 -15.45
C ALA A 169 -15.38 -4.89 -16.66
N GLY A 170 -16.62 -4.94 -17.16
CA GLY A 170 -16.96 -5.71 -18.36
C GLY A 170 -16.14 -5.31 -19.59
N HIS A 171 -15.93 -4.00 -19.81
CA HIS A 171 -15.09 -3.51 -20.91
C HIS A 171 -13.62 -3.96 -20.78
N LEU A 172 -13.03 -3.85 -19.58
CA LEU A 172 -11.66 -4.27 -19.32
C LEU A 172 -11.49 -5.78 -19.51
N ILE A 173 -12.47 -6.57 -19.06
CA ILE A 173 -12.51 -8.02 -19.26
C ILE A 173 -12.56 -8.37 -20.76
N ALA A 174 -13.39 -7.68 -21.54
CA ALA A 174 -13.45 -7.84 -23.00
C ALA A 174 -12.12 -7.50 -23.70
N GLN A 175 -11.28 -6.67 -23.07
CA GLN A 175 -9.92 -6.35 -23.52
C GLN A 175 -8.86 -7.34 -22.99
N GLY A 176 -9.26 -8.44 -22.36
CA GLY A 176 -8.36 -9.48 -21.86
C GLY A 176 -7.82 -9.24 -20.45
N ALA A 177 -8.47 -8.38 -19.65
CA ALA A 177 -8.16 -8.32 -18.22
C ALA A 177 -8.50 -9.65 -17.54
N THR A 178 -7.55 -10.20 -16.80
CA THR A 178 -7.70 -11.43 -16.02
C THR A 178 -7.60 -11.14 -14.53
N VAL A 179 -8.06 -12.08 -13.70
CA VAL A 179 -7.90 -12.02 -12.25
C VAL A 179 -6.97 -13.14 -11.80
N SER A 180 -5.95 -12.77 -11.04
CA SER A 180 -4.98 -13.68 -10.45
C SER A 180 -4.79 -13.37 -8.98
N ALA A 181 -4.33 -14.35 -8.21
CA ALA A 181 -3.94 -14.20 -6.81
C ALA A 181 -2.44 -14.45 -6.63
N GLY A 182 -1.80 -13.71 -5.72
CA GLY A 182 -0.38 -13.85 -5.38
C GLY A 182 0.33 -12.53 -5.11
N LEU A 183 1.61 -12.61 -4.72
CA LEU A 183 2.40 -11.46 -4.23
C LEU A 183 2.54 -10.30 -5.23
N THR A 184 2.50 -10.59 -6.54
CA THR A 184 2.64 -9.59 -7.60
C THR A 184 1.31 -9.18 -8.21
N ALA A 185 0.22 -9.87 -7.86
CA ALA A 185 -1.10 -9.55 -8.37
C ALA A 185 -1.66 -8.31 -7.65
N PRO A 186 -2.48 -7.48 -8.31
CA PRO A 186 -3.19 -6.40 -7.64
C PRO A 186 -4.05 -6.96 -6.51
N SER A 187 -3.87 -6.40 -5.31
CA SER A 187 -4.59 -6.84 -4.12
C SER A 187 -5.04 -5.65 -3.27
N ARG A 188 -6.03 -5.88 -2.40
CA ARG A 188 -6.53 -4.87 -1.47
C ARG A 188 -6.74 -5.41 -0.07
N ASP A 189 -6.27 -4.63 0.87
CA ASP A 189 -6.50 -4.83 2.28
C ASP A 189 -7.84 -4.21 2.67
N VAL A 190 -8.67 -4.97 3.37
CA VAL A 190 -9.96 -4.52 3.88
C VAL A 190 -10.14 -4.94 5.33
N HIS A 191 -11.07 -4.29 6.02
CA HIS A 191 -11.47 -4.67 7.37
C HIS A 191 -12.96 -4.90 7.44
N THR A 192 -13.39 -5.89 8.22
CA THR A 192 -14.79 -6.01 8.58
C THR A 192 -15.17 -4.95 9.63
N CYS A 193 -16.46 -4.66 9.78
CA CYS A 193 -16.93 -3.67 10.74
C CYS A 193 -16.67 -4.07 12.19
N GLU A 194 -16.48 -5.36 12.47
CA GLU A 194 -16.10 -5.86 13.80
C GLU A 194 -14.58 -5.89 14.04
N GLY A 195 -13.79 -5.41 13.08
CA GLY A 195 -12.34 -5.25 13.21
C GLY A 195 -11.48 -6.33 12.56
N LEU A 196 -12.06 -7.40 12.00
CA LEU A 196 -11.28 -8.45 11.33
C LEU A 196 -10.52 -7.85 10.14
N TYR A 197 -9.22 -8.08 10.08
CA TYR A 197 -8.37 -7.67 8.96
C TYR A 197 -8.30 -8.77 7.91
N LEU A 198 -8.55 -8.41 6.66
CA LEU A 198 -8.50 -9.30 5.50
C LEU A 198 -7.42 -8.77 4.55
N PRO A 199 -6.20 -9.31 4.62
CA PRO A 199 -5.09 -8.83 3.82
C PRO A 199 -5.18 -9.31 2.37
N SER A 200 -4.68 -8.48 1.46
CA SER A 200 -4.32 -8.88 0.09
C SER A 200 -5.43 -9.59 -0.69
N LEU A 201 -6.67 -9.12 -0.60
CA LEU A 201 -7.76 -9.66 -1.39
C LEU A 201 -7.52 -9.40 -2.88
N SER A 202 -7.54 -10.46 -3.68
CA SER A 202 -7.61 -10.40 -5.14
C SER A 202 -8.89 -9.70 -5.61
N THR A 203 -8.95 -9.34 -6.89
CA THR A 203 -10.09 -8.62 -7.44
C THR A 203 -11.42 -9.36 -7.25
N LEU A 204 -11.43 -10.69 -7.42
CA LEU A 204 -12.63 -11.50 -7.22
C LEU A 204 -13.02 -11.54 -5.72
N SER A 205 -12.07 -11.77 -4.83
CA SER A 205 -12.29 -11.77 -3.38
C SER A 205 -12.82 -10.42 -2.88
N LEU A 206 -12.36 -9.32 -3.46
CA LEU A 206 -12.87 -7.98 -3.13
C LEU A 206 -14.33 -7.81 -3.54
N ALA A 207 -14.73 -8.28 -4.73
CA ALA A 207 -16.14 -8.23 -5.17
C ALA A 207 -17.06 -9.03 -4.22
N ILE A 208 -16.62 -10.23 -3.81
CA ILE A 208 -17.32 -11.04 -2.79
C ILE A 208 -17.44 -10.29 -1.47
N ALA A 209 -16.34 -9.68 -1.02
CA ALA A 209 -16.33 -8.95 0.23
C ALA A 209 -17.27 -7.73 0.18
N GLN A 210 -17.43 -7.10 -0.98
CA GLN A 210 -18.39 -6.02 -1.20
C GLN A 210 -19.85 -6.49 -1.33
N ARG A 211 -20.13 -7.80 -1.42
CA ARG A 211 -21.45 -8.36 -1.78
C ARG A 211 -21.93 -7.84 -3.14
N ASP A 212 -21.06 -7.87 -4.13
CA ASP A 212 -21.35 -7.45 -5.49
C ASP A 212 -21.46 -8.65 -6.42
N ASP A 213 -22.62 -9.31 -6.40
CA ASP A 213 -22.84 -10.56 -7.13
C ASP A 213 -22.69 -10.38 -8.65
N ALA A 214 -23.07 -9.21 -9.17
CA ALA A 214 -22.91 -8.88 -10.59
C ALA A 214 -21.43 -8.84 -11.01
N LEU A 215 -20.56 -8.24 -10.19
CA LEU A 215 -19.12 -8.30 -10.44
C LEU A 215 -18.55 -9.70 -10.22
N VAL A 216 -19.04 -10.45 -9.23
CA VAL A 216 -18.60 -11.84 -9.03
C VAL A 216 -18.86 -12.68 -10.28
N ASP A 217 -20.05 -12.57 -10.87
CA ASP A 217 -20.43 -13.28 -12.10
C ASP A 217 -19.56 -12.90 -13.29
N GLN A 218 -19.19 -11.62 -13.43
CA GLN A 218 -18.30 -11.15 -14.49
C GLN A 218 -16.85 -11.61 -14.29
N LEU A 219 -16.36 -11.59 -13.05
CA LEU A 219 -14.95 -11.83 -12.72
C LEU A 219 -14.62 -13.33 -12.63
N LEU A 220 -15.57 -14.17 -12.21
CA LEU A 220 -15.34 -15.59 -11.99
C LEU A 220 -14.81 -16.33 -13.23
N PRO A 221 -15.37 -16.16 -14.45
CA PRO A 221 -14.89 -16.84 -15.66
C PRO A 221 -13.44 -16.49 -16.02
N VAL A 222 -13.01 -15.25 -15.75
CA VAL A 222 -11.66 -14.75 -16.07
C VAL A 222 -10.66 -14.83 -14.92
N SER A 223 -11.07 -15.45 -13.81
CA SER A 223 -10.23 -15.71 -12.65
C SER A 223 -9.49 -17.04 -12.80
N ASP A 224 -8.19 -17.03 -12.50
CA ASP A 224 -7.39 -18.25 -12.44
C ASP A 224 -7.76 -19.13 -11.23
N THR A 225 -7.16 -20.33 -11.18
CA THR A 225 -7.47 -21.30 -10.10
C THR A 225 -7.11 -20.75 -8.71
N ALA A 226 -6.05 -19.95 -8.62
CA ALA A 226 -5.59 -19.37 -7.36
C ALA A 226 -6.60 -18.34 -6.83
N ALA A 227 -7.01 -17.39 -7.67
CA ALA A 227 -8.00 -16.38 -7.35
C ALA A 227 -9.35 -16.99 -6.99
N ARG A 228 -9.79 -18.05 -7.69
CA ARG A 228 -11.04 -18.76 -7.34
C ARG A 228 -10.99 -19.43 -5.97
N ARG A 229 -9.85 -20.03 -5.60
CA ARG A 229 -9.66 -20.65 -4.27
C ARG A 229 -9.63 -19.60 -3.16
N GLU A 230 -8.92 -18.50 -3.37
CA GLU A 230 -8.90 -17.37 -2.45
C GLU A 230 -10.30 -16.75 -2.28
N ALA A 231 -11.06 -16.65 -3.38
CA ALA A 231 -12.44 -16.19 -3.37
C ALA A 231 -13.36 -17.12 -2.57
N MET A 232 -13.22 -18.45 -2.73
CA MET A 232 -13.94 -19.44 -1.91
C MET A 232 -13.61 -19.28 -0.43
N TRP A 233 -12.32 -19.11 -0.09
CA TRP A 233 -11.89 -18.85 1.29
C TRP A 233 -12.52 -17.58 1.84
N THR A 234 -12.45 -16.47 1.09
CA THR A 234 -13.02 -15.18 1.47
C THR A 234 -14.52 -15.26 1.69
N ALA A 235 -15.25 -15.95 0.80
CA ALA A 235 -16.69 -16.16 0.93
C ALA A 235 -17.03 -16.95 2.21
N ALA A 236 -16.27 -18.00 2.51
CA ALA A 236 -16.47 -18.78 3.73
C ALA A 236 -16.15 -17.98 4.99
N THR A 237 -15.07 -17.21 5.01
CA THR A 237 -14.70 -16.32 6.14
C THR A 237 -15.77 -15.25 6.38
N LEU A 238 -16.38 -14.73 5.33
CA LEU A 238 -17.42 -13.69 5.40
C LEU A 238 -18.85 -14.24 5.46
N ASP A 239 -19.04 -15.51 5.85
CA ASP A 239 -20.36 -16.14 6.02
C ASP A 239 -21.30 -15.99 4.81
N ARG A 240 -20.77 -16.09 3.59
CA ARG A 240 -21.51 -15.98 2.32
C ARG A 240 -21.89 -17.35 1.77
N LEU A 241 -22.87 -18.01 2.39
CA LEU A 241 -23.26 -19.37 1.99
C LEU A 241 -23.67 -19.47 0.52
N ASP A 242 -24.48 -18.54 0.02
CA ASP A 242 -24.93 -18.54 -1.38
C ASP A 242 -23.75 -18.45 -2.36
N THR A 243 -22.77 -17.58 -2.05
CA THR A 243 -21.55 -17.44 -2.86
C THR A 243 -20.67 -18.69 -2.77
N VAL A 244 -20.52 -19.29 -1.59
CA VAL A 244 -19.78 -20.56 -1.42
C VAL A 244 -20.40 -21.66 -2.29
N GLN A 245 -21.72 -21.79 -2.26
CA GLN A 245 -22.45 -22.77 -3.07
C GLN A 245 -22.33 -22.49 -4.58
N ALA A 246 -22.42 -21.22 -4.99
CA ALA A 246 -22.25 -20.82 -6.38
C ALA A 246 -20.83 -21.12 -6.88
N LEU A 247 -19.79 -20.77 -6.12
CA LEU A 247 -18.40 -21.08 -6.47
C LEU A 247 -18.17 -22.60 -6.57
N ALA A 248 -18.75 -23.38 -5.65
CA ALA A 248 -18.68 -24.84 -5.70
C ALA A 248 -19.36 -25.40 -6.96
N ALA A 249 -20.53 -24.88 -7.34
CA ALA A 249 -21.23 -25.24 -8.57
C ALA A 249 -20.41 -24.91 -9.83
N HIS A 250 -19.58 -23.86 -9.78
CA HIS A 250 -18.60 -23.52 -10.82
C HIS A 250 -17.27 -24.32 -10.73
N GLY A 251 -17.25 -25.40 -9.96
CA GLY A 251 -16.12 -26.34 -9.89
C GLY A 251 -14.97 -25.89 -8.99
N VAL A 252 -15.16 -24.86 -8.16
CA VAL A 252 -14.16 -24.50 -7.14
C VAL A 252 -14.23 -25.52 -5.99
N PRO A 253 -13.15 -26.25 -5.70
CA PRO A 253 -13.21 -27.33 -4.72
C PRO A 253 -13.40 -26.79 -3.30
N LEU A 254 -14.23 -27.46 -2.51
CA LEU A 254 -14.39 -27.16 -1.07
C LEU A 254 -13.14 -27.55 -0.27
N THR A 255 -12.39 -28.54 -0.73
CA THR A 255 -11.08 -28.89 -0.16
C THR A 255 -10.01 -28.01 -0.81
N LEU A 256 -9.70 -26.89 -0.15
CA LEU A 256 -8.68 -25.95 -0.60
C LEU A 256 -7.31 -26.44 -0.13
N ARG A 257 -6.42 -26.80 -1.07
CA ARG A 257 -5.04 -27.22 -0.77
C ARG A 257 -4.02 -26.36 -1.52
N GLY A 258 -2.84 -26.20 -0.93
CA GLY A 258 -1.64 -25.69 -1.61
C GLY A 258 -1.32 -24.21 -1.37
N LYS A 259 -0.12 -23.82 -1.83
CA LYS A 259 0.74 -22.66 -1.47
C LYS A 259 0.14 -21.25 -1.26
N ILE A 260 -1.15 -21.03 -1.53
CA ILE A 260 -1.82 -19.72 -1.42
C ILE A 260 -2.67 -19.64 -0.15
N LEU A 261 -2.98 -20.78 0.49
CA LEU A 261 -3.64 -20.92 1.79
C LEU A 261 -2.97 -22.12 2.48
N ASP A 262 -2.78 -22.07 3.80
CA ASP A 262 -1.92 -23.01 4.52
C ASP A 262 -2.22 -24.51 4.25
N GLN A 263 -1.16 -25.32 4.26
CA GLN A 263 -1.17 -26.74 3.88
C GLN A 263 -2.08 -27.55 4.84
N ASN A 264 -2.92 -28.45 4.31
CA ASN A 264 -3.96 -29.23 5.01
C ASN A 264 -5.17 -28.46 5.63
N ASP A 265 -5.33 -27.16 5.45
CA ASP A 265 -6.52 -26.44 5.97
C ASP A 265 -7.81 -26.75 5.19
N THR A 266 -8.94 -26.78 5.91
CA THR A 266 -10.27 -27.02 5.32
C THR A 266 -11.05 -25.71 5.17
N LEU A 267 -12.11 -25.71 4.36
CA LEU A 267 -13.00 -24.54 4.28
C LEU A 267 -13.69 -24.21 5.62
N LEU A 268 -13.78 -25.18 6.53
CA LEU A 268 -14.26 -24.94 7.90
C LEU A 268 -13.25 -24.10 8.72
N VAL A 269 -11.95 -24.20 8.45
CA VAL A 269 -10.93 -23.30 9.03
C VAL A 269 -11.16 -21.87 8.54
N ALA A 270 -11.45 -21.68 7.25
CA ALA A 270 -11.79 -20.37 6.70
C ALA A 270 -13.04 -19.79 7.39
N ALA A 271 -14.10 -20.59 7.52
CA ALA A 271 -15.32 -20.19 8.22
C ALA A 271 -15.05 -19.82 9.69
N ALA A 272 -14.21 -20.60 10.39
CA ALA A 272 -13.84 -20.32 11.78
C ALA A 272 -13.01 -19.02 11.91
N SER A 273 -12.12 -18.74 10.97
CA SER A 273 -11.30 -17.51 10.95
C SER A 273 -12.11 -16.21 10.81
N GLY A 274 -13.40 -16.32 10.46
CA GLY A 274 -14.34 -15.20 10.42
C GLY A 274 -15.61 -15.42 11.24
N ALA A 275 -15.66 -16.43 12.12
CA ALA A 275 -16.85 -16.85 12.88
C ALA A 275 -18.13 -16.98 12.02
N ALA A 276 -18.00 -17.52 10.80
CA ALA A 276 -19.05 -17.69 9.82
C ALA A 276 -19.95 -18.90 10.14
N THR A 277 -20.95 -18.67 10.98
CA THR A 277 -21.76 -19.75 11.57
C THR A 277 -22.65 -20.44 10.53
N THR A 278 -23.18 -19.69 9.56
CA THR A 278 -24.09 -20.23 8.54
C THR A 278 -23.36 -21.17 7.59
N VAL A 279 -22.19 -20.73 7.10
CA VAL A 279 -21.32 -21.55 6.26
C VAL A 279 -20.82 -22.77 7.04
N ALA A 280 -20.36 -22.58 8.27
CA ALA A 280 -19.86 -23.69 9.08
C ALA A 280 -20.91 -24.77 9.34
N GLN A 281 -22.15 -24.39 9.68
CA GLN A 281 -23.24 -25.35 9.86
C GLN A 281 -23.45 -26.19 8.60
N TRP A 282 -23.51 -25.56 7.43
CA TRP A 282 -23.66 -26.27 6.16
C TRP A 282 -22.47 -27.20 5.86
N LEU A 283 -21.24 -26.75 6.10
CA LEU A 283 -20.03 -27.57 5.89
C LEU A 283 -20.00 -28.79 6.79
N ILE A 284 -20.44 -28.65 8.04
CA ILE A 284 -20.45 -29.76 9.01
C ILE A 284 -21.60 -30.72 8.70
N ASP A 285 -22.83 -30.22 8.59
CA ASP A 285 -24.03 -31.07 8.49
C ASP A 285 -24.19 -31.71 7.12
N THR A 286 -23.91 -30.95 6.06
CA THR A 286 -24.21 -31.38 4.69
C THR A 286 -22.98 -31.96 4.01
N GLN A 287 -21.80 -31.35 4.23
CA GLN A 287 -20.56 -31.77 3.59
C GLN A 287 -19.72 -32.73 4.46
N GLY A 288 -20.10 -32.94 5.73
CA GLY A 288 -19.39 -33.86 6.64
C GLY A 288 -17.95 -33.42 6.93
N MET A 289 -17.66 -32.12 6.90
CA MET A 289 -16.30 -31.64 7.13
C MET A 289 -15.83 -31.89 8.56
N PRO A 290 -14.55 -32.29 8.76
CA PRO A 290 -14.03 -32.57 10.09
C PRO A 290 -13.94 -31.29 10.92
N VAL A 291 -14.46 -31.35 12.15
CA VAL A 291 -14.44 -30.24 13.12
C VAL A 291 -13.11 -30.10 13.88
N ASN A 292 -12.21 -31.05 13.70
CA ASN A 292 -10.88 -31.08 14.32
C ASN A 292 -9.79 -30.99 13.24
N ALA A 293 -8.58 -30.61 13.66
CA ALA A 293 -7.40 -30.53 12.79
C ALA A 293 -7.13 -31.86 12.07
N ILE A 294 -6.75 -31.76 10.79
CA ILE A 294 -6.23 -32.91 10.04
C ILE A 294 -4.74 -33.03 10.34
N THR A 295 -4.39 -33.89 11.30
CA THR A 295 -3.00 -34.08 11.76
C THR A 295 -2.16 -34.95 10.84
N HIS A 296 -2.80 -35.88 10.13
CA HIS A 296 -2.16 -36.82 9.20
C HIS A 296 -2.87 -36.70 7.85
N GLY A 297 -2.47 -35.69 7.09
CA GLY A 297 -2.98 -35.42 5.75
C GLY A 297 -1.95 -35.74 4.66
N PRO A 298 -2.32 -35.54 3.38
CA PRO A 298 -1.38 -35.70 2.27
C PRO A 298 -0.33 -34.59 2.20
N ASP A 299 -0.55 -33.44 2.85
CA ASP A 299 0.44 -32.36 2.89
C ASP A 299 1.41 -32.52 4.09
N ALA A 300 2.59 -31.89 3.99
CA ALA A 300 3.72 -32.12 4.90
C ALA A 300 3.53 -31.58 6.33
N TYR A 301 2.60 -30.64 6.54
CA TYR A 301 2.33 -30.01 7.84
C TYR A 301 0.90 -30.33 8.30
N PRO A 302 0.64 -30.48 9.61
CA PRO A 302 -0.71 -30.68 10.11
C PRO A 302 -1.59 -29.47 9.79
N GLY A 303 -2.85 -29.71 9.47
CA GLY A 303 -3.84 -28.64 9.27
C GLY A 303 -4.20 -27.94 10.57
N THR A 304 -4.66 -26.70 10.46
CA THR A 304 -5.15 -25.88 11.57
C THR A 304 -6.48 -26.44 12.10
N ALA A 305 -6.62 -26.53 13.41
CA ALA A 305 -7.91 -26.85 14.02
C ALA A 305 -8.88 -25.67 13.81
N PRO A 306 -10.15 -25.88 13.44
CA PRO A 306 -11.15 -24.81 13.38
C PRO A 306 -11.20 -23.96 14.67
N LEU A 307 -11.06 -24.58 15.84
CA LEU A 307 -10.97 -23.86 17.11
C LEU A 307 -9.77 -22.90 17.19
N ALA A 308 -8.61 -23.27 16.64
CA ALA A 308 -7.42 -22.42 16.60
C ALA A 308 -7.61 -21.22 15.67
N ALA A 309 -8.27 -21.42 14.51
CA ALA A 309 -8.62 -20.33 13.62
C ALA A 309 -9.66 -19.38 14.24
N LEU A 310 -10.68 -19.94 14.91
CA LEU A 310 -11.64 -19.14 15.68
C LEU A 310 -10.95 -18.34 16.79
N PHE A 311 -9.94 -18.91 17.45
CA PHE A 311 -9.16 -18.18 18.46
C PHE A 311 -8.45 -16.96 17.88
N SER A 312 -7.87 -17.05 16.69
CA SER A 312 -7.29 -15.89 16.01
C SER A 312 -8.35 -14.80 15.77
N PHE A 313 -9.55 -15.18 15.31
CA PHE A 313 -10.67 -14.24 15.16
C PHE A 313 -11.09 -13.59 16.49
N MET A 314 -11.18 -14.37 17.57
CA MET A 314 -11.52 -13.88 18.91
C MET A 314 -10.42 -13.00 19.51
N ARG A 315 -9.15 -13.23 19.15
CA ARG A 315 -8.04 -12.38 19.57
C ARG A 315 -8.14 -11.01 18.88
N ASP A 316 -8.47 -11.00 17.60
CA ASP A 316 -8.40 -9.78 16.80
C ASP A 316 -9.73 -8.99 16.81
N THR A 317 -10.83 -9.60 17.27
CA THR A 317 -12.17 -8.99 17.34
C THR A 317 -12.84 -9.24 18.70
N GLN A 318 -13.88 -8.48 19.03
CA GLN A 318 -14.75 -8.77 20.19
C GLN A 318 -16.19 -9.07 19.73
N SER A 319 -16.31 -9.73 18.59
CA SER A 319 -17.59 -10.02 17.94
C SER A 319 -18.38 -11.09 18.70
N PRO A 320 -19.69 -10.89 18.97
CA PRO A 320 -20.52 -11.91 19.61
C PRO A 320 -20.72 -13.15 18.74
N ARG A 321 -20.41 -13.09 17.44
CA ARG A 321 -20.49 -14.23 16.51
C ARG A 321 -19.55 -15.36 16.90
N ALA A 322 -18.42 -15.04 17.55
CA ALA A 322 -17.48 -16.04 18.03
C ALA A 322 -18.12 -17.03 19.01
N THR A 323 -18.99 -16.54 19.91
CA THR A 323 -19.68 -17.39 20.89
C THR A 323 -20.58 -18.41 20.20
N ALA A 324 -21.36 -17.97 19.20
CA ALA A 324 -22.24 -18.85 18.44
C ALA A 324 -21.43 -19.92 17.68
N PHE A 325 -20.32 -19.52 17.05
CA PHE A 325 -19.44 -20.46 16.34
C PHE A 325 -18.77 -21.46 17.31
N LEU A 326 -18.34 -21.01 18.49
CA LEU A 326 -17.73 -21.89 19.49
C LEU A 326 -18.73 -22.93 20.01
N GLN A 327 -19.99 -22.51 20.23
CA GLN A 327 -21.07 -23.42 20.60
C GLN A 327 -21.37 -24.44 19.50
N LEU A 328 -21.34 -24.00 18.23
CA LEU A 328 -21.46 -24.89 17.09
C LEU A 328 -20.36 -25.96 17.09
N LEU A 329 -19.09 -25.55 17.18
CA LEU A 329 -17.96 -26.49 17.24
C LEU A 329 -18.11 -27.50 18.39
N ARG A 330 -18.50 -27.03 19.59
CA ARG A 330 -18.75 -27.89 20.75
C ARG A 330 -19.87 -28.91 20.47
N ALA A 331 -20.99 -28.46 19.90
CA ALA A 331 -22.15 -29.33 19.62
C ALA A 331 -21.78 -30.47 18.67
N HIS A 332 -20.82 -30.25 17.78
CA HIS A 332 -20.31 -31.26 16.84
C HIS A 332 -19.06 -32.01 17.33
N GLY A 333 -18.68 -31.87 18.62
CA GLY A 333 -17.60 -32.66 19.22
C GLY A 333 -16.18 -32.19 18.89
N ALA A 334 -15.99 -30.89 18.63
CA ALA A 334 -14.66 -30.33 18.51
C ALA A 334 -13.86 -30.50 19.81
N ASP A 335 -12.56 -30.79 19.69
CA ASP A 335 -11.63 -30.84 20.81
C ASP A 335 -11.33 -29.42 21.29
N LEU A 336 -11.95 -29.04 22.42
CA LEU A 336 -11.78 -27.73 23.05
C LEU A 336 -10.38 -27.51 23.66
N ASN A 337 -9.53 -28.53 23.64
CA ASN A 337 -8.15 -28.47 24.08
C ASN A 337 -7.17 -28.59 22.91
N ALA A 338 -7.63 -28.31 21.69
CA ALA A 338 -6.77 -28.25 20.51
C ALA A 338 -5.58 -27.32 20.75
N ARG A 339 -4.44 -27.70 20.17
CA ARG A 339 -3.18 -26.97 20.30
C ARG A 339 -2.95 -26.05 19.12
N LEU A 340 -2.37 -24.89 19.41
CA LEU A 340 -1.82 -23.97 18.42
C LEU A 340 -0.50 -24.50 17.87
N SER A 341 0.02 -23.84 16.83
CA SER A 341 1.36 -24.15 16.28
C SER A 341 2.50 -23.91 17.28
N SER A 342 2.28 -23.10 18.32
CA SER A 342 3.22 -22.96 19.45
C SER A 342 3.31 -24.21 20.33
N GLY A 343 2.33 -25.12 20.24
CA GLY A 343 2.18 -26.27 21.12
C GLY A 343 1.25 -26.04 22.31
N ASP A 344 0.89 -24.79 22.60
CA ASP A 344 -0.02 -24.41 23.68
C ASP A 344 -1.46 -24.77 23.34
N THR A 345 -2.29 -25.06 24.34
CA THR A 345 -3.74 -25.13 24.12
C THR A 345 -4.30 -23.73 23.83
N VAL A 346 -5.44 -23.66 23.15
CA VAL A 346 -6.14 -22.38 22.91
C VAL A 346 -6.45 -21.65 24.22
N LEU A 347 -6.81 -22.37 25.29
CA LEU A 347 -7.04 -21.79 26.62
C LEU A 347 -5.74 -21.25 27.25
N GLU A 348 -4.64 -21.97 27.12
CA GLU A 348 -3.33 -21.55 27.64
C GLU A 348 -2.86 -20.24 27.01
N GLU A 349 -2.98 -20.12 25.69
CA GLU A 349 -2.65 -18.89 24.97
C GLU A 349 -3.54 -17.72 25.42
N ALA A 350 -4.84 -17.96 25.62
CA ALA A 350 -5.75 -16.93 26.14
C ALA A 350 -5.33 -16.41 27.54
N VAL A 351 -4.89 -17.31 28.41
CA VAL A 351 -4.35 -16.98 29.74
C VAL A 351 -3.04 -16.20 29.63
N ARG A 352 -2.14 -16.61 28.74
CA ARG A 352 -0.85 -15.95 28.50
C ARG A 352 -1.02 -14.51 27.98
N LEU A 353 -2.00 -14.30 27.11
CA LEU A 353 -2.37 -12.97 26.61
C LEU A 353 -3.10 -12.12 27.67
N GLY A 354 -3.54 -12.70 28.78
CA GLY A 354 -4.24 -11.98 29.85
C GLY A 354 -5.65 -11.52 29.48
N ARG A 355 -6.29 -12.15 28.50
CA ARG A 355 -7.60 -11.70 27.98
C ARG A 355 -8.75 -12.41 28.68
N LYS A 356 -9.25 -11.81 29.76
CA LYS A 356 -10.35 -12.34 30.57
C LYS A 356 -11.58 -12.77 29.72
N PRO A 357 -12.07 -11.99 28.73
CA PRO A 357 -13.21 -12.40 27.93
C PRO A 357 -13.00 -13.71 27.16
N LEU A 358 -11.79 -13.93 26.63
CA LEU A 358 -11.45 -15.15 25.89
C LEU A 358 -11.39 -16.35 26.82
N VAL A 359 -10.72 -16.18 27.95
CA VAL A 359 -10.60 -17.19 29.00
C VAL A 359 -11.97 -17.63 29.51
N ALA A 360 -12.84 -16.67 29.80
CA ALA A 360 -14.21 -16.95 30.26
C ALA A 360 -15.00 -17.73 29.20
N MET A 361 -14.96 -17.29 27.95
CA MET A 361 -15.69 -17.92 26.84
C MET A 361 -15.23 -19.37 26.60
N LEU A 362 -13.91 -19.62 26.57
CA LEU A 362 -13.34 -20.95 26.35
C LEU A 362 -13.64 -21.91 27.52
N THR A 363 -13.53 -21.42 28.76
CA THR A 363 -13.83 -22.22 29.96
C THR A 363 -15.31 -22.58 30.03
N GLN A 364 -16.21 -21.62 29.75
CA GLN A 364 -17.66 -21.87 29.69
C GLN A 364 -18.04 -22.84 28.57
N ALA A 365 -17.31 -22.80 27.45
CA ALA A 365 -17.49 -23.77 26.36
C ALA A 365 -17.03 -25.18 26.74
N GLY A 366 -16.17 -25.35 27.74
CA GLY A 366 -15.70 -26.65 28.23
C GLY A 366 -14.24 -26.97 27.90
N ALA A 367 -13.41 -25.97 27.58
CA ALA A 367 -11.95 -26.15 27.59
C ALA A 367 -11.50 -26.50 29.01
N ASP A 368 -10.61 -27.49 29.15
CA ASP A 368 -10.25 -28.09 30.43
C ASP A 368 -9.10 -27.31 31.11
N PRO A 369 -9.36 -26.59 32.22
CA PRO A 369 -8.33 -25.85 32.94
C PRO A 369 -7.22 -26.74 33.53
N GLU A 370 -7.51 -28.01 33.79
CA GLU A 370 -6.55 -28.93 34.40
C GLU A 370 -5.45 -29.38 33.42
N ARG A 371 -5.65 -29.16 32.11
CA ARG A 371 -4.61 -29.35 31.09
C ARG A 371 -3.58 -28.24 31.04
N LEU A 372 -3.81 -27.14 31.76
CA LEU A 372 -2.88 -26.01 31.83
C LEU A 372 -1.72 -26.29 32.80
N PRO A 373 -0.51 -25.79 32.52
CA PRO A 373 0.58 -25.81 33.48
C PRO A 373 0.21 -25.12 34.81
N PRO A 374 0.82 -25.49 35.95
CA PRO A 374 0.50 -24.90 37.26
C PRO A 374 0.53 -23.36 37.29
N ALA A 375 1.52 -22.74 36.63
CA ALA A 375 1.61 -21.28 36.54
C ALA A 375 0.42 -20.66 35.79
N SER A 376 0.02 -21.28 34.68
CA SER A 376 -1.14 -20.85 33.87
C SER A 376 -2.46 -21.05 34.63
N ARG A 377 -2.61 -22.11 35.45
CA ARG A 377 -3.80 -22.29 36.31
C ARG A 377 -3.93 -21.21 37.38
N ALA A 378 -2.82 -20.81 38.01
CA ALA A 378 -2.84 -19.70 38.96
C ALA A 378 -3.23 -18.38 38.29
N ARG A 379 -2.66 -18.10 37.11
CA ARG A 379 -2.98 -16.90 36.34
C ARG A 379 -4.43 -16.88 35.85
N LEU A 380 -4.97 -18.03 35.45
CA LEU A 380 -6.37 -18.21 35.08
C LEU A 380 -7.31 -17.76 36.21
N ALA A 381 -7.07 -18.23 37.44
CA ALA A 381 -7.90 -17.87 38.60
C ALA A 381 -7.86 -16.35 38.88
N GLU A 382 -6.68 -15.73 38.77
CA GLU A 382 -6.51 -14.28 38.93
C GLU A 382 -7.29 -13.49 37.86
N LEU A 383 -7.19 -13.89 36.59
CA LEU A 383 -7.89 -13.22 35.49
C LEU A 383 -9.41 -13.27 35.66
N LEU A 384 -9.96 -14.41 36.07
CA LEU A 384 -11.41 -14.57 36.27
C LEU A 384 -11.92 -13.72 37.45
N ALA A 385 -11.09 -13.47 38.47
CA ALA A 385 -11.41 -12.60 39.60
C ALA A 385 -11.22 -11.10 39.32
N GLY A 386 -10.45 -10.74 38.29
CA GLY A 386 -10.20 -9.35 37.90
C GLY A 386 -11.41 -8.64 37.26
N PRO A 387 -11.33 -7.33 37.00
CA PRO A 387 -12.39 -6.59 36.30
C PRO A 387 -12.54 -7.03 34.83
N ASP A 388 -13.70 -6.77 34.24
CA ASP A 388 -13.93 -7.03 32.82
C ASP A 388 -13.15 -6.04 31.93
N GLU A 389 -12.59 -6.56 30.83
CA GLU A 389 -11.90 -5.75 29.82
C GLU A 389 -12.93 -4.87 29.09
N PRO A 390 -12.64 -3.57 28.86
CA PRO A 390 -13.54 -2.70 28.12
C PRO A 390 -13.75 -3.18 26.69
N ARG A 391 -14.97 -3.03 26.19
CA ARG A 391 -15.30 -3.43 24.83
C ARG A 391 -14.65 -2.48 23.81
N LEU A 392 -13.95 -3.02 22.82
CA LEU A 392 -13.44 -2.26 21.68
C LEU A 392 -14.62 -1.78 20.81
N PRO A 393 -14.67 -0.50 20.42
CA PRO A 393 -15.73 0.01 19.57
C PRO A 393 -15.61 -0.55 18.14
N ASP A 394 -16.76 -0.89 17.56
CA ASP A 394 -16.85 -1.33 16.16
C ASP A 394 -16.45 -0.18 15.20
N ARG A 395 -15.93 -0.54 14.02
CA ARG A 395 -15.67 0.43 12.96
C ARG A 395 -16.99 0.85 12.31
N THR A 396 -17.21 2.16 12.18
CA THR A 396 -18.44 2.73 11.64
C THR A 396 -18.34 3.19 10.18
N GLN A 397 -17.12 3.28 9.62
CA GLN A 397 -16.89 3.75 8.25
C GLN A 397 -15.81 2.92 7.55
N GLY A 398 -15.95 2.77 6.22
CA GLY A 398 -14.96 2.09 5.38
C GLY A 398 -14.76 0.61 5.71
N CYS A 399 -15.79 -0.05 6.23
CA CYS A 399 -15.73 -1.43 6.68
C CYS A 399 -16.70 -2.34 5.93
N ILE A 400 -16.37 -3.62 5.89
CA ILE A 400 -17.18 -4.67 5.28
C ILE A 400 -18.08 -5.30 6.35
N ARG A 401 -19.38 -5.38 6.08
CA ARG A 401 -20.26 -6.14 6.97
C ARG A 401 -20.00 -7.62 6.74
N PRO A 402 -19.78 -8.41 7.81
CA PRO A 402 -19.62 -9.84 7.69
C PRO A 402 -20.89 -10.51 7.18
#